data_AF-A0A395I1X8-F1
#
_entry.id   AF-A0A395I1X8-F1
#
_cell.length_a   1.000
_cell.length_b   1.000
_cell.length_c   1.000
_cell.angle_alpha   90.00
_cell.angle_beta   90.00
_cell.angle_gamma   90.00
#
_symmetry.space_group_name_H-M   'P 1'
#
loop_
_entity.id
_entity.type
_entity.pdbx_description
1 polymer ?
#
loop_
_entity_poly.entity_id
_entity_poly.type
_entity_poly.pdbx_seq_one_letter_code
_entity_poly.pdbx_strand_id
1 'polypeptide(L)'
;MLVKMTSANITAEDLTETLANDIKVKVAGIDCDGILRGKVMSKEKFLGIAQKGFGFSSAVFGWDMQDVLYTTDAKIAPADSGYVDFIAIPDLNSFRRIPWEDNIPFFLVRFTQNDRPVSADGRSLLRSICDKLAAENCQAMAGVELEFMNFQTPSEDGYGANGSHLRDLAAFLDKNAPSALRPLTQGSFSYSATRPVAYKKYFYDIFDTSAQFNCGIEGWHTEGGPGVYEAALKVSPVDEMADKVSLFKLLAKSVGLEHGITPCFMAKPMQGQPGSSGHIHVSLCDLEGKNLFARETPDTNAPWADAAGLSDLGRQFLAGLLEALPDIMPLFAPTINSYKRLVENFWAPVNISWGLEDRMASIRIITPPVCKPGATRFEVRIPGADLHPHYALAAILAAGWRGVQQKLEISVPPVSAMKSDNRKPELLPNTLEEALRRFNAPGSIAREILDPEFVEFFTATREHELRVWREAVTDWEFKRYIETV
;
A
#
# COMPACT_ATOMS: atom_id res chain seq x y z
N MET A 1 10.55 30.88 -2.80
CA MET A 1 10.26 30.97 -1.35
C MET A 1 9.40 29.76 -1.01
N LEU A 2 10.04 28.63 -0.67
CA LEU A 2 9.37 27.37 -0.36
C LEU A 2 8.66 27.54 0.99
N VAL A 3 7.33 27.65 0.96
CA VAL A 3 6.53 27.53 2.17
C VAL A 3 6.78 26.13 2.72
N LYS A 4 7.43 26.02 3.88
CA LYS A 4 7.34 24.83 4.73
C LYS A 4 5.86 24.63 5.03
N MET A 5 5.15 23.83 4.23
CA MET A 5 3.97 23.14 4.71
C MET A 5 4.45 21.97 5.55
N THR A 6 5.02 22.26 6.72
CA THR A 6 4.77 21.39 7.86
C THR A 6 3.27 21.47 8.07
N SER A 7 2.55 20.34 8.00
CA SER A 7 1.18 20.29 8.51
C SER A 7 1.21 20.95 9.88
N ALA A 8 0.49 22.06 10.04
CA ALA A 8 0.36 22.65 11.37
C ALA A 8 -0.24 21.56 12.25
N ASN A 9 0.42 21.22 13.35
CA ASN A 9 -0.13 20.29 14.33
C ASN A 9 -1.37 20.97 14.93
N ILE A 10 -2.54 20.65 14.39
CA ILE A 10 -3.81 21.19 14.85
C ILE A 10 -4.09 20.60 16.21
N THR A 11 -4.21 21.46 17.20
CA THR A 11 -4.65 21.07 18.53
C THR A 11 -6.17 21.10 18.59
N ALA A 12 -6.73 20.50 19.65
CA ALA A 12 -8.17 20.55 19.86
C ALA A 12 -8.67 21.99 20.13
N GLU A 13 -7.81 22.85 20.68
CA GLU A 13 -8.09 24.26 20.97
C GLU A 13 -8.23 25.05 19.65
N ASP A 14 -7.41 24.72 18.64
CA ASP A 14 -7.43 25.37 17.33
C ASP A 14 -8.65 25.00 16.47
N LEU A 15 -9.38 23.93 16.81
CA LEU A 15 -10.43 23.38 15.92
C LEU A 15 -11.58 24.35 15.68
N THR A 16 -11.95 25.14 16.69
CA THR A 16 -13.09 26.08 16.56
C THR A 16 -12.76 27.19 15.58
N GLU A 17 -11.53 27.69 15.60
CA GLU A 17 -11.04 28.69 14.64
C GLU A 17 -10.81 28.06 13.26
N THR A 18 -10.13 26.91 13.20
CA THR A 18 -9.84 26.18 11.96
C THR A 18 -11.12 25.89 11.16
N LEU A 19 -12.20 25.54 11.86
CA LEU A 19 -13.49 25.14 11.29
C LEU A 19 -14.54 26.26 11.35
N ALA A 20 -14.14 27.52 11.58
CA ALA A 20 -15.07 28.63 11.80
C ALA A 20 -16.12 28.75 10.70
N ASN A 21 -15.69 28.59 9.44
CA ASN A 21 -16.53 28.73 8.24
C ASN A 21 -17.15 27.42 7.74
N ASP A 22 -16.90 26.31 8.42
CA ASP A 22 -17.40 24.99 8.02
C ASP A 22 -18.70 24.65 8.78
N ILE A 23 -19.61 23.90 8.15
CA ILE A 23 -20.83 23.37 8.80
C ILE A 23 -20.77 21.84 9.00
N LYS A 24 -19.83 21.18 8.32
CA LYS A 24 -19.69 19.72 8.28
C LYS A 24 -18.22 19.33 8.19
N VAL A 25 -17.90 18.15 8.71
CA VAL A 25 -16.57 17.55 8.68
C VAL A 25 -16.70 16.11 8.19
N LYS A 26 -15.81 15.68 7.31
CA LYS A 26 -15.69 14.29 6.87
C LYS A 26 -14.60 13.61 7.69
N VAL A 27 -14.87 12.38 8.13
CA VAL A 27 -13.86 11.54 8.77
C VAL A 27 -13.82 10.18 8.09
N ALA A 28 -12.67 9.52 8.07
CA ALA A 28 -12.57 8.16 7.58
C ALA A 28 -11.54 7.32 8.34
N GLY A 29 -11.88 6.07 8.59
CA GLY A 29 -10.92 5.02 8.93
C GLY A 29 -10.46 4.29 7.68
N ILE A 30 -9.49 3.39 7.84
CA ILE A 30 -9.01 2.51 6.78
C ILE A 30 -9.31 1.08 7.23
N ASP A 31 -10.07 0.34 6.44
CA ASP A 31 -10.38 -1.07 6.73
C ASP A 31 -9.19 -1.98 6.39
N CYS A 32 -9.34 -3.28 6.64
CA CYS A 32 -8.28 -4.26 6.42
C CYS A 32 -7.91 -4.49 4.94
N ASP A 33 -8.71 -3.99 4.00
CA ASP A 33 -8.43 -4.00 2.56
C ASP A 33 -7.80 -2.69 2.07
N GLY A 34 -7.50 -1.76 2.99
CA GLY A 34 -6.90 -0.47 2.66
C GLY A 34 -7.91 0.52 2.09
N ILE A 35 -9.21 0.27 2.23
CA ILE A 35 -10.29 1.11 1.73
C ILE A 35 -10.64 2.15 2.80
N LEU A 36 -10.76 3.41 2.39
CA LEU A 36 -11.25 4.47 3.26
C LEU A 36 -12.76 4.31 3.50
N ARG A 37 -13.14 4.14 4.77
CA ARG A 37 -14.53 4.00 5.22
C ARG A 37 -14.87 5.19 6.10
N GLY A 38 -15.82 6.02 5.66
CA GLY A 38 -16.01 7.34 6.26
C GLY A 38 -17.44 7.82 6.38
N LYS A 39 -17.61 8.92 7.09
CA LYS A 39 -18.88 9.61 7.27
C LYS A 39 -18.70 11.13 7.33
N VAL A 40 -19.75 11.83 6.93
CA VAL A 40 -19.86 13.28 7.12
C VAL A 40 -20.72 13.53 8.37
N MET A 41 -20.30 14.45 9.22
CA MET A 41 -21.02 14.86 10.41
C MET A 41 -21.08 16.38 10.55
N SER A 42 -22.04 16.89 11.33
CA SER A 42 -22.10 18.32 11.63
C SER A 42 -20.86 18.78 12.39
N LYS A 43 -20.44 20.04 12.17
CA LYS A 43 -19.32 20.65 12.90
C LYS A 43 -19.50 20.55 14.42
N GLU A 44 -20.70 20.85 14.92
CA GLU A 44 -21.04 20.79 16.34
C GLU A 44 -20.76 19.40 16.93
N LYS A 45 -21.22 18.33 16.25
CA LYS A 45 -20.93 16.96 16.66
C LYS A 45 -19.43 16.68 16.65
N PHE A 46 -18.72 17.09 15.58
CA PHE A 46 -17.28 16.88 15.45
C PHE A 46 -16.49 17.54 16.58
N LEU A 47 -16.82 18.78 16.95
CA LEU A 47 -16.15 19.48 18.06
C LEU A 47 -16.36 18.75 19.40
N GLY A 48 -17.54 18.18 19.64
CA GLY A 48 -17.84 17.42 20.86
C GLY A 48 -17.12 16.06 20.97
N ILE A 49 -16.67 15.49 19.85
CA ILE A 49 -16.06 14.15 19.75
C ILE A 49 -14.59 14.16 19.33
N ALA A 50 -14.02 15.31 18.99
CA ALA A 50 -12.67 15.42 18.42
C ALA A 50 -11.57 14.75 19.27
N GLN A 51 -11.68 14.79 20.60
CA GLN A 51 -10.72 14.15 21.51
C GLN A 51 -11.19 12.78 22.02
N LYS A 52 -12.48 12.65 22.35
CA LYS A 52 -13.03 11.43 23.00
C LYS A 52 -13.39 10.33 22.00
N GLY A 53 -13.45 10.66 20.72
CA GLY A 53 -13.93 9.78 19.67
C GLY A 53 -15.45 9.61 19.70
N PHE A 54 -15.91 8.73 18.82
CA PHE A 54 -17.33 8.48 18.58
C PHE A 54 -17.55 7.03 18.14
N GLY A 55 -18.78 6.52 18.26
CA GLY A 55 -19.14 5.18 17.81
C GLY A 55 -19.03 4.98 16.29
N PHE A 56 -18.30 3.96 15.88
CA PHE A 56 -18.19 3.50 14.49
C PHE A 56 -18.33 1.98 14.47
N SER A 57 -19.30 1.46 13.73
CA SER A 57 -19.58 0.02 13.69
C SER A 57 -18.33 -0.79 13.40
N SER A 58 -18.07 -1.80 14.23
CA SER A 58 -16.95 -2.73 14.02
C SER A 58 -17.12 -3.59 12.76
N ALA A 59 -18.31 -3.60 12.13
CA ALA A 59 -18.54 -4.23 10.82
C ALA A 59 -17.55 -3.76 9.74
N VAL A 60 -16.95 -2.57 9.90
CA VAL A 60 -15.88 -2.07 9.03
C VAL A 60 -14.65 -2.99 8.97
N PHE A 61 -14.49 -3.91 9.94
CA PHE A 61 -13.50 -4.99 9.94
C PHE A 61 -14.14 -6.38 9.90
N GLY A 62 -15.47 -6.47 9.71
CA GLY A 62 -16.24 -7.72 9.70
C GLY A 62 -16.73 -8.14 8.32
N TRP A 63 -16.40 -7.39 7.27
CA TRP A 63 -16.81 -7.64 5.89
C TRP A 63 -15.66 -7.48 4.89
N ASP A 64 -15.83 -7.99 3.68
CA ASP A 64 -14.91 -7.80 2.56
C ASP A 64 -15.11 -6.46 1.81
N MET A 65 -14.41 -6.31 0.69
CA MET A 65 -14.42 -5.11 -0.15
C MET A 65 -15.81 -4.77 -0.72
N GLN A 66 -16.76 -5.70 -0.72
CA GLN A 66 -18.14 -5.52 -1.19
C GLN A 66 -19.16 -5.54 -0.04
N ASP A 67 -18.69 -5.34 1.18
CA ASP A 67 -19.50 -5.34 2.40
C ASP A 67 -20.20 -6.69 2.66
N VAL A 68 -19.64 -7.80 2.14
CA VAL A 68 -20.08 -9.16 2.45
C VAL A 68 -19.40 -9.62 3.75
N LEU A 69 -20.20 -9.98 4.75
CA LEU A 69 -19.70 -10.42 6.05
C LEU A 69 -18.80 -11.66 5.92
N TYR A 70 -17.70 -11.66 6.67
CA TYR A 70 -16.83 -12.82 6.76
C TYR A 70 -17.57 -14.00 7.41
N THR A 71 -17.46 -15.17 6.79
CA THR A 71 -18.01 -16.43 7.32
C THR A 71 -17.01 -17.21 8.16
N THR A 72 -15.74 -16.78 8.15
CA THR A 72 -14.64 -17.37 8.91
C THR A 72 -14.61 -16.79 10.33
N ASP A 73 -14.32 -17.62 11.32
CA ASP A 73 -14.22 -17.17 12.72
C ASP A 73 -13.03 -16.22 12.91
N ALA A 74 -13.31 -14.93 13.09
CA ALA A 74 -12.33 -13.91 13.41
C ALA A 74 -12.63 -13.31 14.79
N LYS A 75 -11.59 -13.09 15.62
CA LYS A 75 -11.77 -12.51 16.97
C LYS A 75 -12.13 -11.03 16.96
N ILE A 76 -11.72 -10.33 15.91
CA ILE A 76 -12.02 -8.91 15.71
C ILE A 76 -13.34 -8.83 14.93
N ALA A 77 -14.30 -8.10 15.49
CA ALA A 77 -15.65 -7.93 14.92
C ALA A 77 -16.38 -9.26 14.59
N PRO A 78 -16.46 -10.24 15.53
CA PRO A 78 -17.12 -11.51 15.25
C PRO A 78 -18.62 -11.31 15.07
N ALA A 79 -19.25 -12.13 14.23
CA ALA A 79 -20.67 -12.00 13.89
C ALA A 79 -21.60 -12.08 15.12
N ASP A 80 -21.26 -12.89 16.12
CA ASP A 80 -22.02 -13.07 17.36
C ASP A 80 -21.97 -11.85 18.30
N SER A 81 -20.99 -10.96 18.14
CA SER A 81 -20.95 -9.67 18.84
C SER A 81 -22.05 -8.70 18.38
N GLY A 82 -22.69 -8.96 17.23
CA GLY A 82 -23.63 -8.04 16.60
C GLY A 82 -22.98 -6.76 16.08
N TYR A 83 -21.67 -6.76 15.84
CA TYR A 83 -20.89 -5.65 15.29
C TYR A 83 -21.00 -4.34 16.09
N VAL A 84 -20.89 -4.46 17.42
CA VAL A 84 -20.85 -3.31 18.33
C VAL A 84 -19.82 -2.27 17.91
N ASP A 85 -20.11 -0.99 18.20
CA ASP A 85 -19.23 0.10 17.80
C ASP A 85 -17.82 -0.03 18.43
N PHE A 86 -16.80 0.19 17.61
CA PHE A 86 -15.52 0.69 18.08
C PHE A 86 -15.60 2.19 18.38
N ILE A 87 -14.66 2.70 19.16
CA ILE A 87 -14.47 4.14 19.33
C ILE A 87 -13.48 4.61 18.26
N ALA A 88 -13.98 5.39 17.30
CA ALA A 88 -13.16 6.05 16.30
C ALA A 88 -12.70 7.40 16.83
N ILE A 89 -11.38 7.58 16.97
CA ILE A 89 -10.75 8.80 17.49
C ILE A 89 -10.13 9.56 16.32
N PRO A 90 -10.59 10.80 16.02
CA PRO A 90 -9.96 11.64 15.02
C PRO A 90 -8.49 11.91 15.31
N ASP A 91 -7.66 11.81 14.28
CA ASP A 91 -6.25 12.20 14.34
C ASP A 91 -6.11 13.63 13.81
N LEU A 92 -5.93 14.60 14.70
CA LEU A 92 -5.88 16.01 14.32
C LEU A 92 -4.68 16.37 13.42
N ASN A 93 -3.60 15.60 13.51
CA ASN A 93 -2.42 15.79 12.65
C ASN A 93 -2.67 15.34 11.20
N SER A 94 -3.75 14.58 10.96
CA SER A 94 -4.13 14.12 9.63
C SER A 94 -4.98 15.13 8.84
N PHE A 95 -5.28 16.29 9.44
CA PHE A 95 -6.14 17.32 8.87
C PHE A 95 -5.74 17.71 7.45
N ARG A 96 -6.74 17.79 6.58
CA ARG A 96 -6.65 18.31 5.23
C ARG A 96 -8.02 18.78 4.76
N ARG A 97 -8.06 19.48 3.63
CA ARG A 97 -9.31 19.79 2.91
C ARG A 97 -9.35 18.96 1.64
N ILE A 98 -10.51 18.40 1.30
CA ILE A 98 -10.69 17.61 0.07
C ILE A 98 -11.02 18.55 -1.10
N PRO A 99 -10.10 18.79 -2.06
CA PRO A 99 -10.29 19.84 -3.06
C PRO A 99 -11.46 19.57 -4.02
N TRP A 100 -11.75 18.29 -4.31
CA TRP A 100 -12.83 17.85 -5.19
C TRP A 100 -14.19 17.67 -4.49
N GLU A 101 -14.28 17.94 -3.19
CA GLU A 101 -15.54 17.89 -2.41
C GLU A 101 -15.78 19.24 -1.71
N ASP A 102 -15.77 20.32 -2.48
CA ASP A 102 -16.03 21.69 -2.00
C ASP A 102 -15.12 22.11 -0.82
N ASN A 103 -13.87 21.62 -0.81
CA ASN A 103 -12.90 21.88 0.27
C ASN A 103 -13.37 21.46 1.67
N ILE A 104 -14.22 20.42 1.77
CA ILE A 104 -14.68 19.90 3.07
C ILE A 104 -13.49 19.51 3.97
N PRO A 105 -13.50 19.88 5.27
CA PRO A 105 -12.54 19.42 6.26
C PRO A 105 -12.53 17.89 6.37
N PHE A 106 -11.34 17.31 6.42
CA PHE A 106 -11.15 15.86 6.50
C PHE A 106 -10.12 15.47 7.56
N PHE A 107 -10.45 14.43 8.32
CA PHE A 107 -9.56 13.79 9.28
C PHE A 107 -9.61 12.28 9.13
N LEU A 108 -8.46 11.64 9.21
CA LEU A 108 -8.39 10.20 9.44
C LEU A 108 -8.68 9.89 10.91
N VAL A 109 -9.23 8.71 11.17
CA VAL A 109 -9.47 8.21 12.54
C VAL A 109 -8.57 7.01 12.83
N ARG A 110 -8.45 6.67 14.11
CA ARG A 110 -7.94 5.38 14.61
C ARG A 110 -9.02 4.72 15.44
N PHE A 111 -9.01 3.40 15.52
CA PHE A 111 -10.04 2.64 16.22
C PHE A 111 -9.53 2.08 17.54
N THR A 112 -10.33 2.22 18.59
CA THR A 112 -10.09 1.60 19.89
C THR A 112 -11.29 0.80 20.36
N GLN A 113 -11.02 -0.24 21.15
CA GLN A 113 -12.00 -1.05 21.85
C GLN A 113 -11.50 -1.31 23.26
N ASN A 114 -12.33 -1.06 24.29
CA ASN A 114 -11.93 -1.21 25.70
C ASN A 114 -10.62 -0.47 26.02
N ASP A 115 -10.50 0.78 25.55
CA ASP A 115 -9.34 1.67 25.70
C ASP A 115 -8.02 1.14 25.10
N ARG A 116 -8.08 0.09 24.29
CA ARG A 116 -6.94 -0.45 23.54
C ARG A 116 -7.11 -0.24 22.04
N PRO A 117 -6.03 0.02 21.28
CA PRO A 117 -6.10 0.04 19.83
C PRO A 117 -6.64 -1.29 19.30
N VAL A 118 -7.49 -1.24 18.28
CA VAL A 118 -7.93 -2.44 17.56
C VAL A 118 -6.74 -2.96 16.76
N SER A 119 -6.35 -4.23 16.95
CA SER A 119 -5.15 -4.78 16.30
C SER A 119 -5.23 -4.82 14.76
N ALA A 120 -6.44 -4.83 14.20
CA ALA A 120 -6.70 -4.67 12.77
C ALA A 120 -6.64 -3.21 12.26
N ASP A 121 -6.53 -2.20 13.12
CA ASP A 121 -6.36 -0.83 12.64
C ASP A 121 -4.91 -0.63 12.17
N GLY A 122 -4.69 -0.68 10.86
CA GLY A 122 -3.37 -0.52 10.25
C GLY A 122 -2.65 0.78 10.67
N ARG A 123 -3.37 1.87 10.90
CA ARG A 123 -2.77 3.13 11.37
C ARG A 123 -2.20 2.97 12.78
N SER A 124 -2.92 2.30 13.67
CA SER A 124 -2.47 2.01 15.03
C SER A 124 -1.33 0.99 15.06
N LEU A 125 -1.40 -0.04 14.20
CA LEU A 125 -0.35 -1.06 14.06
C LEU A 125 0.97 -0.42 13.64
N LEU A 126 1.00 0.36 12.55
CA LEU A 126 2.21 1.03 12.07
C LEU A 126 2.74 2.03 13.10
N ARG A 127 1.85 2.81 13.74
CA ARG A 127 2.24 3.76 14.78
C ARG A 127 2.97 3.08 15.94
N SER A 128 2.49 1.92 16.39
CA SER A 128 3.15 1.18 17.48
C SER A 128 4.60 0.78 17.16
N ILE A 129 4.90 0.51 15.88
CA ILE A 129 6.25 0.19 15.42
C ILE A 129 7.10 1.46 15.32
N CYS A 130 6.52 2.57 14.84
CA CYS A 130 7.19 3.86 14.81
C CYS A 130 7.56 4.35 16.22
N ASP A 131 6.67 4.19 17.20
CA ASP A 131 6.92 4.56 18.60
C ASP A 131 8.08 3.73 19.20
N LYS A 132 8.17 2.43 18.87
CA LYS A 132 9.30 1.57 19.27
C LYS A 132 10.63 2.01 18.65
N LEU A 133 10.63 2.38 17.36
CA LEU A 133 11.83 2.89 16.69
C LEU A 133 12.26 4.24 17.28
N ALA A 134 11.32 5.14 17.55
CA ALA A 134 11.60 6.44 18.13
C ALA A 134 12.22 6.35 19.53
N ALA A 135 11.80 5.36 20.33
CA ALA A 135 12.40 5.09 21.64
C ALA A 135 13.89 4.69 21.55
N GLU A 136 14.33 4.20 20.38
CA GLU A 136 15.70 3.79 20.07
C GLU A 136 16.43 4.84 19.19
N ASN A 137 15.98 6.10 19.26
CA ASN A 137 16.50 7.24 18.48
C ASN A 137 16.46 7.02 16.95
N CYS A 138 15.49 6.25 16.45
CA CYS A 138 15.34 5.96 15.03
C CYS A 138 14.02 6.53 14.48
N GLN A 139 14.07 7.18 13.33
CA GLN A 139 12.91 7.59 12.55
C GLN A 139 12.92 6.89 11.20
N ALA A 140 11.82 6.22 10.86
CA ALA A 140 11.65 5.59 9.56
C ALA A 140 11.09 6.59 8.53
N MET A 141 11.73 6.63 7.37
CA MET A 141 11.32 7.40 6.21
C MET A 141 10.96 6.44 5.08
N ALA A 142 9.92 6.76 4.32
CA ALA A 142 9.49 5.94 3.19
C ALA A 142 9.13 6.78 1.96
N GLY A 143 9.32 6.17 0.78
CA GLY A 143 8.80 6.60 -0.52
C GLY A 143 8.08 5.43 -1.16
N VAL A 144 6.94 5.66 -1.82
CA VAL A 144 6.18 4.59 -2.47
C VAL A 144 5.89 4.97 -3.91
N GLU A 145 6.25 4.08 -4.83
CA GLU A 145 5.96 4.17 -6.26
C GLU A 145 4.76 3.29 -6.56
N LEU A 146 3.70 3.87 -7.13
CA LEU A 146 2.49 3.15 -7.52
C LEU A 146 2.33 3.21 -9.03
N GLU A 147 2.42 2.07 -9.68
CA GLU A 147 1.93 1.89 -11.05
C GLU A 147 0.43 1.61 -11.02
N PHE A 148 -0.33 2.16 -11.95
CA PHE A 148 -1.76 1.86 -12.07
C PHE A 148 -2.25 2.04 -13.49
N MET A 149 -3.13 1.13 -13.92
CA MET A 149 -3.72 1.17 -15.25
C MET A 149 -4.96 2.05 -15.25
N ASN A 150 -5.09 2.91 -16.24
CA ASN A 150 -6.23 3.81 -16.39
C ASN A 150 -7.15 3.28 -17.50
N PHE A 151 -8.44 3.17 -17.22
CA PHE A 151 -9.48 2.76 -18.18
C PHE A 151 -10.42 3.93 -18.46
N GLN A 152 -11.00 3.97 -19.65
CA GLN A 152 -12.18 4.81 -19.88
C GLN A 152 -13.34 4.25 -19.06
N THR A 153 -14.06 5.09 -18.32
CA THR A 153 -15.19 4.64 -17.49
C THR A 153 -16.45 4.48 -18.36
N PRO A 154 -17.02 3.27 -18.48
CA PRO A 154 -18.26 3.05 -19.20
C PRO A 154 -19.48 3.48 -18.38
N SER A 155 -20.61 3.68 -19.07
CA SER A 155 -21.94 3.56 -18.49
C SER A 155 -22.34 2.08 -18.43
N GLU A 156 -23.44 1.76 -17.74
CA GLU A 156 -24.03 0.40 -17.73
C GLU A 156 -24.21 -0.17 -19.15
N ASP A 157 -24.62 0.67 -20.10
CA ASP A 157 -24.88 0.30 -21.50
C ASP A 157 -23.66 0.45 -22.42
N GLY A 158 -22.48 0.76 -21.85
CA GLY A 158 -21.21 0.88 -22.56
C GLY A 158 -20.72 2.31 -22.77
N TYR A 159 -20.05 2.56 -23.91
CA TYR A 159 -19.27 3.78 -24.18
C TYR A 159 -19.95 4.77 -25.14
N GLY A 160 -21.20 4.51 -25.53
CA GLY A 160 -21.89 5.29 -26.56
C GLY A 160 -22.40 6.65 -26.05
N ALA A 161 -22.47 7.65 -26.95
CA ALA A 161 -23.03 8.97 -26.64
C ALA A 161 -24.55 8.94 -26.34
N ASN A 162 -25.23 7.87 -26.77
CA ASN A 162 -26.68 7.68 -26.57
C ASN A 162 -27.01 6.83 -25.33
N GLY A 163 -25.99 6.34 -24.59
CA GLY A 163 -26.18 5.61 -23.34
C GLY A 163 -26.47 6.56 -22.17
N SER A 164 -26.82 6.00 -21.02
CA SER A 164 -26.93 6.78 -19.78
C SER A 164 -25.67 7.63 -19.56
N HIS A 165 -25.85 8.91 -19.26
CA HIS A 165 -24.72 9.78 -18.88
C HIS A 165 -24.14 9.42 -17.51
N LEU A 166 -24.84 8.59 -16.73
CA LEU A 166 -24.37 8.07 -15.46
C LEU A 166 -23.39 6.92 -15.74
N ARG A 167 -22.13 7.15 -15.39
CA ARG A 167 -21.05 6.16 -15.46
C ARG A 167 -21.23 5.17 -14.32
N ASP A 168 -21.25 3.88 -14.66
CA ASP A 168 -21.37 2.80 -13.69
C ASP A 168 -20.56 1.59 -14.19
N LEU A 169 -19.34 1.48 -13.68
CA LEU A 169 -18.42 0.41 -14.05
C LEU A 169 -18.88 -0.95 -13.51
N ALA A 170 -19.48 -0.99 -12.33
CA ALA A 170 -19.92 -2.24 -11.72
C ALA A 170 -21.09 -2.81 -12.53
N ALA A 171 -22.11 -2.00 -12.81
CA ALA A 171 -23.24 -2.40 -13.64
C ALA A 171 -22.82 -2.79 -15.07
N PHE A 172 -21.80 -2.14 -15.63
CA PHE A 172 -21.22 -2.55 -16.92
C PHE A 172 -20.60 -3.96 -16.85
N LEU A 173 -19.84 -4.26 -15.79
CA LEU A 173 -19.17 -5.55 -15.61
C LEU A 173 -20.13 -6.69 -15.25
N ASP A 174 -21.30 -6.39 -14.71
CA ASP A 174 -22.37 -7.39 -14.52
C ASP A 174 -22.88 -7.96 -15.85
N LYS A 175 -22.76 -7.20 -16.94
CA LYS A 175 -23.25 -7.57 -18.27
C LYS A 175 -22.15 -7.87 -19.28
N ASN A 176 -20.90 -7.54 -18.97
CA ASN A 176 -19.79 -7.60 -19.93
C ASN A 176 -18.54 -8.17 -19.28
N ALA A 177 -17.80 -8.98 -20.05
CA ALA A 177 -16.50 -9.48 -19.60
C ALA A 177 -15.52 -8.33 -19.32
N PRO A 178 -14.60 -8.46 -18.34
CA PRO A 178 -13.59 -7.43 -18.05
C PRO A 178 -12.73 -7.02 -19.25
N SER A 179 -12.55 -7.92 -20.23
CA SER A 179 -11.83 -7.61 -21.48
C SER A 179 -12.52 -6.58 -22.38
N ALA A 180 -13.80 -6.25 -22.12
CA ALA A 180 -14.52 -5.18 -22.80
C ALA A 180 -14.12 -3.78 -22.29
N LEU A 181 -13.37 -3.69 -21.19
CA LEU A 181 -12.83 -2.43 -20.70
C LEU A 181 -11.78 -1.88 -21.65
N ARG A 182 -11.81 -0.56 -21.87
CA ARG A 182 -10.91 0.14 -22.79
C ARG A 182 -9.82 0.86 -21.99
N PRO A 183 -8.55 0.42 -22.05
CA PRO A 183 -7.44 1.20 -21.52
C PRO A 183 -7.43 2.61 -22.11
N LEU A 184 -7.00 3.59 -21.31
CA LEU A 184 -6.96 5.00 -21.68
C LEU A 184 -6.12 5.24 -22.95
N THR A 185 -5.00 4.52 -23.06
CA THR A 185 -4.13 4.47 -24.25
C THR A 185 -3.68 3.03 -24.54
N GLN A 186 -3.31 2.73 -25.79
CA GLN A 186 -3.00 1.37 -26.25
C GLN A 186 -1.51 1.09 -26.49
N GLY A 187 -1.00 -0.05 -26.07
CA GLY A 187 0.42 -0.41 -26.23
C GLY A 187 1.34 0.15 -25.13
N SER A 188 2.60 -0.29 -25.12
CA SER A 188 3.58 -0.01 -24.06
C SER A 188 4.54 1.11 -24.46
N PHE A 189 4.52 2.22 -23.74
CA PHE A 189 5.35 3.39 -24.02
C PHE A 189 5.78 4.06 -22.71
N SER A 190 6.66 3.38 -21.96
CA SER A 190 7.26 3.91 -20.72
C SER A 190 8.01 5.22 -21.00
N TYR A 191 7.96 6.16 -20.06
CA TYR A 191 8.63 7.46 -20.13
C TYR A 191 8.31 8.30 -21.38
N SER A 192 7.11 8.14 -21.94
CA SER A 192 6.71 8.87 -23.14
C SER A 192 6.38 10.32 -22.79
N ALA A 193 7.11 11.27 -23.40
CA ALA A 193 6.83 12.69 -23.25
C ALA A 193 5.56 13.16 -24.00
N THR A 194 5.11 12.40 -25.00
CA THR A 194 3.99 12.80 -25.87
C THR A 194 2.66 12.18 -25.44
N ARG A 195 2.67 11.01 -24.81
CA ARG A 195 1.45 10.33 -24.37
C ARG A 195 0.60 11.12 -23.38
N PRO A 196 1.17 11.74 -22.33
CA PRO A 196 0.37 12.53 -21.41
C PRO A 196 -0.46 13.62 -22.09
N VAL A 197 0.00 14.13 -23.24
CA VAL A 197 -0.69 15.20 -23.99
C VAL A 197 -2.08 14.75 -24.50
N ALA A 198 -2.28 13.46 -24.80
CA ALA A 198 -3.57 12.94 -25.24
C ALA A 198 -4.68 13.09 -24.20
N TYR A 199 -4.32 13.03 -22.91
CA TYR A 199 -5.22 13.21 -21.77
C TYR A 199 -4.65 14.24 -20.79
N LYS A 200 -4.16 15.36 -21.35
CA LYS A 200 -3.40 16.38 -20.63
C LYS A 200 -4.08 16.83 -19.34
N LYS A 201 -5.39 17.13 -19.40
CA LYS A 201 -6.12 17.65 -18.25
C LYS A 201 -6.13 16.63 -17.11
N TYR A 202 -6.53 15.39 -17.37
CA TYR A 202 -6.50 14.32 -16.37
C TYR A 202 -5.10 14.10 -15.79
N PHE A 203 -4.09 14.01 -16.66
CA PHE A 203 -2.72 13.74 -16.24
C PHE A 203 -2.17 14.81 -15.29
N TYR A 204 -2.39 16.10 -15.58
CA TYR A 204 -1.92 17.19 -14.72
C TYR A 204 -2.84 17.47 -13.52
N ASP A 205 -4.16 17.26 -13.64
CA ASP A 205 -5.09 17.41 -12.51
C ASP A 205 -4.74 16.44 -11.38
N ILE A 206 -4.32 15.20 -11.69
CA ILE A 206 -3.81 14.26 -10.68
C ILE A 206 -2.62 14.86 -9.92
N PHE A 207 -1.65 15.41 -10.65
CA PHE A 207 -0.44 16.00 -10.05
C PHE A 207 -0.78 17.23 -9.20
N ASP A 208 -1.55 18.17 -9.75
CA ASP A 208 -1.90 19.43 -9.10
C ASP A 208 -2.79 19.21 -7.87
N THR A 209 -3.79 18.32 -7.98
CA THR A 209 -4.65 17.94 -6.85
C THR A 209 -3.85 17.22 -5.76
N SER A 210 -2.87 16.40 -6.15
CA SER A 210 -1.99 15.72 -5.19
C SER A 210 -1.15 16.70 -4.38
N ALA A 211 -0.68 17.79 -5.00
CA ALA A 211 -0.02 18.87 -4.27
C ALA A 211 -0.97 19.58 -3.28
N GLN A 212 -2.23 19.81 -3.67
CA GLN A 212 -3.23 20.46 -2.81
C GLN A 212 -3.70 19.57 -1.64
N PHE A 213 -3.79 18.26 -1.85
CA PHE A 213 -4.31 17.29 -0.87
C PHE A 213 -3.26 16.72 0.10
N ASN A 214 -2.04 17.27 0.08
CA ASN A 214 -0.88 16.76 0.80
C ASN A 214 -0.55 15.29 0.45
N CYS A 215 -0.54 14.96 -0.84
CA CYS A 215 -0.12 13.67 -1.42
C CYS A 215 0.91 13.90 -2.53
N GLY A 216 1.82 14.84 -2.33
CA GLY A 216 2.73 15.33 -3.38
C GLY A 216 3.50 14.23 -4.11
N ILE A 217 3.61 14.37 -5.43
CA ILE A 217 4.28 13.43 -6.33
C ILE A 217 5.67 13.99 -6.66
N GLU A 218 6.71 13.17 -6.51
CA GLU A 218 8.09 13.49 -6.89
C GLU A 218 8.39 13.10 -8.34
N GLY A 219 7.89 11.94 -8.78
CA GLY A 219 8.01 11.45 -10.15
C GLY A 219 6.64 11.08 -10.73
N TRP A 220 6.36 11.53 -11.95
CA TRP A 220 5.07 11.31 -12.61
C TRP A 220 5.27 11.05 -14.10
N HIS A 221 4.98 9.84 -14.57
CA HIS A 221 5.22 9.45 -15.97
C HIS A 221 4.31 8.32 -16.42
N THR A 222 4.36 8.01 -17.72
CA THR A 222 3.79 6.78 -18.26
C THR A 222 4.72 5.60 -18.00
N GLU A 223 4.14 4.43 -17.80
CA GLU A 223 4.88 3.19 -17.56
C GLU A 223 4.44 2.07 -18.53
N GLY A 224 5.07 0.90 -18.41
CA GLY A 224 4.92 -0.23 -19.29
C GLY A 224 3.49 -0.77 -19.30
N GLY A 225 2.93 -0.91 -20.49
CA GLY A 225 1.57 -1.38 -20.70
C GLY A 225 0.59 -0.28 -21.14
N PRO A 226 -0.63 -0.68 -21.53
CA PRO A 226 -1.65 0.24 -22.03
C PRO A 226 -2.25 1.06 -20.87
N GLY A 227 -2.26 2.39 -21.01
CA GLY A 227 -2.89 3.29 -20.03
C GLY A 227 -2.22 3.33 -18.66
N VAL A 228 -1.01 2.79 -18.50
CA VAL A 228 -0.31 2.74 -17.21
C VAL A 228 0.42 4.05 -16.93
N TYR A 229 0.17 4.60 -15.75
CA TYR A 229 0.94 5.69 -15.16
C TYR A 229 1.64 5.20 -13.90
N GLU A 230 2.74 5.85 -13.54
CA GLU A 230 3.45 5.64 -12.28
C GLU A 230 3.56 6.96 -11.52
N ALA A 231 3.15 6.93 -10.25
CA ALA A 231 3.34 8.00 -9.29
C ALA A 231 4.35 7.59 -8.23
N ALA A 232 5.50 8.25 -8.21
CA ALA A 232 6.44 8.19 -7.11
C ALA A 232 6.06 9.27 -6.08
N LEU A 233 5.48 8.86 -4.95
CA LEU A 233 5.11 9.79 -3.89
C LEU A 233 6.36 10.34 -3.19
N LYS A 234 6.35 11.65 -2.92
CA LYS A 234 7.47 12.34 -2.29
C LYS A 234 7.73 11.78 -0.90
N VAL A 235 9.00 11.43 -0.63
CA VAL A 235 9.46 10.87 0.65
C VAL A 235 8.93 11.64 1.87
N SER A 236 8.48 10.92 2.88
CA SER A 236 8.04 11.46 4.17
C SER A 236 8.28 10.47 5.30
N PRO A 237 8.05 10.85 6.58
CA PRO A 237 7.93 9.88 7.66
C PRO A 237 6.97 8.76 7.29
N VAL A 238 7.29 7.54 7.73
CA VAL A 238 6.64 6.32 7.23
C VAL A 238 5.14 6.24 7.52
N ASP A 239 4.70 6.76 8.65
CA ASP A 239 3.31 6.85 9.07
C ASP A 239 2.52 7.81 8.17
N GLU A 240 3.11 8.97 7.88
CA GLU A 240 2.54 9.93 6.92
C GLU A 240 2.52 9.35 5.49
N MET A 241 3.57 8.62 5.09
CA MET A 241 3.64 7.97 3.77
C MET A 241 2.53 6.92 3.62
N ALA A 242 2.26 6.14 4.67
CA ALA A 242 1.18 5.15 4.65
C ALA A 242 -0.19 5.80 4.44
N ASP A 243 -0.46 6.90 5.17
CA ASP A 243 -1.68 7.70 4.99
C ASP A 243 -1.76 8.28 3.56
N LYS A 244 -0.65 8.83 3.04
CA LYS A 244 -0.56 9.39 1.69
C LYS A 244 -0.85 8.36 0.59
N VAL A 245 -0.38 7.12 0.73
CA VAL A 245 -0.65 6.07 -0.27
C VAL A 245 -2.15 5.75 -0.34
N SER A 246 -2.81 5.53 0.81
CA SER A 246 -4.26 5.28 0.85
C SER A 246 -5.05 6.46 0.28
N LEU A 247 -4.64 7.68 0.63
CA LEU A 247 -5.28 8.91 0.19
C LEU A 247 -5.02 9.25 -1.28
N PHE A 248 -3.85 8.89 -1.82
CA PHE A 248 -3.56 9.02 -3.25
C PHE A 248 -4.46 8.11 -4.08
N LYS A 249 -4.72 6.87 -3.64
CA LYS A 249 -5.68 5.98 -4.31
C LYS A 249 -7.09 6.59 -4.34
N LEU A 250 -7.54 7.19 -3.24
CA LEU A 250 -8.81 7.94 -3.19
C LEU A 250 -8.79 9.12 -4.16
N LEU A 251 -7.76 9.96 -4.08
CA LEU A 251 -7.59 11.13 -4.95
C LEU A 251 -7.62 10.76 -6.42
N ALA A 252 -6.85 9.76 -6.83
CA ALA A 252 -6.78 9.34 -8.22
C ALA A 252 -8.15 8.86 -8.72
N LYS A 253 -8.87 8.08 -7.90
CA LYS A 253 -10.23 7.63 -8.23
C LYS A 253 -11.20 8.82 -8.32
N SER A 254 -11.13 9.76 -7.38
CA SER A 254 -11.99 10.94 -7.35
C SER A 254 -11.77 11.88 -8.54
N VAL A 255 -10.52 12.20 -8.86
CA VAL A 255 -10.18 12.95 -10.08
C VAL A 255 -10.62 12.16 -11.32
N GLY A 256 -10.40 10.85 -11.34
CA GLY A 256 -10.84 9.97 -12.43
C GLY A 256 -12.34 10.11 -12.75
N LEU A 257 -13.21 10.19 -11.73
CA LEU A 257 -14.66 10.37 -11.92
C LEU A 257 -15.00 11.62 -12.74
N GLU A 258 -14.33 12.76 -12.46
CA GLU A 258 -14.53 14.02 -13.19
C GLU A 258 -14.16 13.90 -14.68
N HIS A 259 -13.17 13.06 -14.99
CA HIS A 259 -12.65 12.87 -16.35
C HIS A 259 -13.25 11.68 -17.09
N GLY A 260 -14.00 10.81 -16.41
CA GLY A 260 -14.52 9.57 -17.00
C GLY A 260 -13.44 8.53 -17.19
N ILE A 261 -12.55 8.47 -16.21
CA ILE A 261 -11.42 7.57 -16.19
C ILE A 261 -11.49 6.79 -14.89
N THR A 262 -11.31 5.47 -14.98
CA THR A 262 -11.20 4.59 -13.82
C THR A 262 -9.72 4.22 -13.65
N PRO A 263 -9.01 4.80 -12.68
CA PRO A 263 -7.71 4.29 -12.27
C PRO A 263 -7.87 2.96 -11.52
N CYS A 264 -7.10 1.97 -11.95
CA CYS A 264 -7.12 0.60 -11.46
C CYS A 264 -5.76 0.25 -10.86
N PHE A 265 -5.76 0.02 -9.54
CA PHE A 265 -4.58 -0.33 -8.74
C PHE A 265 -4.46 -1.85 -8.49
N MET A 266 -5.25 -2.67 -9.20
CA MET A 266 -5.09 -4.13 -9.13
C MET A 266 -3.66 -4.52 -9.55
N ALA A 267 -3.01 -5.45 -8.86
CA ALA A 267 -1.65 -5.87 -9.19
C ALA A 267 -1.51 -6.43 -10.61
N LYS A 268 -2.56 -7.08 -11.14
CA LYS A 268 -2.61 -7.61 -12.51
C LYS A 268 -3.95 -7.28 -13.17
N PRO A 269 -4.12 -6.06 -13.72
CA PRO A 269 -5.38 -5.65 -14.33
C PRO A 269 -5.70 -6.41 -15.63
N MET A 270 -4.67 -6.74 -16.41
CA MET A 270 -4.84 -7.37 -17.73
C MET A 270 -3.86 -8.53 -17.95
N GLN A 271 -4.38 -9.67 -18.42
CA GLN A 271 -3.57 -10.83 -18.79
C GLN A 271 -2.63 -10.49 -19.96
N GLY A 272 -1.40 -10.99 -19.91
CA GLY A 272 -0.40 -10.80 -20.97
C GLY A 272 0.25 -9.40 -21.02
N GLN A 273 -0.13 -8.48 -20.15
CA GLN A 273 0.52 -7.17 -19.98
C GLN A 273 1.35 -7.12 -18.69
N PRO A 274 2.27 -6.15 -18.53
CA PRO A 274 2.88 -5.85 -17.23
C PRO A 274 1.84 -5.70 -16.11
N GLY A 275 2.22 -6.08 -14.89
CA GLY A 275 1.41 -5.82 -13.70
C GLY A 275 1.58 -4.38 -13.20
N SER A 276 0.87 -4.03 -12.15
CA SER A 276 0.98 -2.75 -11.44
C SER A 276 1.76 -2.95 -10.14
N SER A 277 2.97 -2.41 -10.09
CA SER A 277 3.84 -2.45 -8.92
C SER A 277 3.46 -1.43 -7.83
N GLY A 278 3.84 -1.76 -6.60
CA GLY A 278 3.81 -0.87 -5.44
C GLY A 278 5.17 -0.86 -4.76
N HIS A 279 6.23 -0.37 -5.42
CA HIS A 279 7.57 -0.42 -4.86
C HIS A 279 7.69 0.46 -3.61
N ILE A 280 8.25 -0.10 -2.54
CA ILE A 280 8.41 0.59 -1.26
C ILE A 280 9.89 0.87 -1.02
N HIS A 281 10.25 2.15 -1.01
CA HIS A 281 11.55 2.61 -0.54
C HIS A 281 11.51 2.88 0.95
N VAL A 282 12.49 2.37 1.71
CA VAL A 282 12.61 2.59 3.15
C VAL A 282 14.04 2.94 3.56
N SER A 283 14.16 3.88 4.50
CA SER A 283 15.41 4.23 5.18
C SER A 283 15.14 4.51 6.66
N LEU A 284 16.13 4.23 7.52
CA LEU A 284 16.13 4.69 8.91
C LEU A 284 17.09 5.87 9.05
N CYS A 285 16.67 6.90 9.76
CA CYS A 285 17.49 8.03 10.17
C CYS A 285 17.53 8.13 11.70
N ASP A 286 18.54 8.78 12.26
CA ASP A 286 18.42 9.28 13.64
C ASP A 286 17.47 10.48 13.70
N LEU A 287 17.12 10.92 14.91
CA LEU A 287 16.22 12.07 15.11
C LEU A 287 16.86 13.39 14.64
N GLU A 288 18.17 13.42 14.43
CA GLU A 288 18.91 14.52 13.82
C GLU A 288 18.89 14.49 12.27
N GLY A 289 18.39 13.42 11.67
CA GLY A 289 18.20 13.25 10.22
C GLY A 289 19.37 12.60 9.48
N LYS A 290 20.35 12.03 10.18
CA LYS A 290 21.43 11.25 9.58
C LYS A 290 20.93 9.85 9.23
N ASN A 291 21.18 9.43 7.99
CA ASN A 291 20.82 8.09 7.52
C ASN A 291 21.63 6.99 8.23
N LEU A 292 20.94 6.07 8.90
CA LEU A 292 21.50 4.99 9.71
C LEU A 292 21.86 3.74 8.90
N PHE A 293 21.36 3.60 7.67
CA PHE A 293 21.76 2.51 6.78
C PHE A 293 23.06 2.77 6.05
N ALA A 294 23.51 4.03 6.00
CA ALA A 294 24.70 4.42 5.27
C ALA A 294 25.97 4.28 6.11
N ARG A 295 27.08 3.97 5.44
CA ARG A 295 28.43 4.28 5.94
C ARG A 295 29.11 5.29 5.02
N GLU A 296 29.94 6.16 5.59
CA GLU A 296 30.66 7.19 4.83
C GLU A 296 31.72 6.60 3.90
N THR A 297 32.40 5.55 4.35
CA THR A 297 33.43 4.84 3.56
C THR A 297 33.02 3.38 3.42
N PRO A 298 32.94 2.84 2.19
CA PRO A 298 32.64 1.43 1.97
C PRO A 298 33.57 0.50 2.75
N ASP A 299 32.99 -0.57 3.28
CA ASP A 299 33.72 -1.59 4.03
C ASP A 299 34.46 -2.54 3.09
N THR A 300 35.77 -2.51 3.13
CA THR A 300 36.60 -3.42 2.33
C THR A 300 36.52 -4.87 2.80
N ASN A 301 36.03 -5.10 4.02
CA ASN A 301 35.85 -6.43 4.62
C ASN A 301 34.39 -6.86 4.67
N ALA A 302 33.50 -6.19 3.93
CA ALA A 302 32.11 -6.60 3.83
C ALA A 302 32.01 -8.07 3.39
N PRO A 303 31.05 -8.85 3.92
CA PRO A 303 30.85 -10.22 3.46
C PRO A 303 30.52 -10.28 1.96
N TRP A 304 29.92 -9.20 1.43
CA TRP A 304 29.55 -9.05 0.04
C TRP A 304 29.86 -7.63 -0.44
N ALA A 305 30.48 -7.49 -1.62
CA ALA A 305 30.79 -6.19 -2.21
C ALA A 305 29.53 -5.33 -2.42
N ASP A 306 28.41 -5.94 -2.80
CA ASP A 306 27.09 -5.30 -2.93
C ASP A 306 26.60 -4.62 -1.63
N ALA A 307 27.05 -5.08 -0.46
CA ALA A 307 26.71 -4.52 0.85
C ALA A 307 27.82 -3.68 1.48
N ALA A 308 28.89 -3.36 0.73
CA ALA A 308 30.02 -2.59 1.24
C ALA A 308 29.61 -1.18 1.69
N GLY A 309 28.65 -0.55 1.01
CA GLY A 309 28.14 0.79 1.36
C GLY A 309 27.12 0.82 2.50
N LEU A 310 26.65 -0.33 3.00
CA LEU A 310 25.69 -0.40 4.12
C LEU A 310 26.41 -0.40 5.46
N SER A 311 25.91 0.35 6.43
CA SER A 311 26.27 0.22 7.85
C SER A 311 25.95 -1.18 8.38
N ASP A 312 26.45 -1.51 9.57
CA ASP A 312 26.15 -2.80 10.21
C ASP A 312 24.65 -2.92 10.52
N LEU A 313 24.03 -1.82 10.97
CA LEU A 313 22.58 -1.71 11.15
C LEU A 313 21.84 -1.97 9.84
N GLY A 314 22.28 -1.37 8.72
CA GLY A 314 21.68 -1.61 7.41
C GLY A 314 21.77 -3.07 6.96
N ARG A 315 22.91 -3.74 7.21
CA ARG A 315 23.08 -5.16 6.89
C ARG A 315 22.17 -6.06 7.74
N GLN A 316 22.05 -5.77 9.03
CA GLN A 316 21.16 -6.49 9.94
C GLN A 316 19.70 -6.27 9.58
N PHE A 317 19.33 -5.05 9.18
CA PHE A 317 17.99 -4.75 8.69
C PHE A 317 17.64 -5.54 7.42
N LEU A 318 18.58 -5.60 6.46
CA LEU A 318 18.44 -6.42 5.26
C LEU A 318 18.29 -7.91 5.60
N ALA A 319 19.10 -8.43 6.53
CA ALA A 319 19.02 -9.82 6.98
C ALA A 319 17.64 -10.15 7.57
N GLY A 320 17.13 -9.29 8.47
CA GLY A 320 15.79 -9.43 9.04
C GLY A 320 14.68 -9.41 8.00
N LEU A 321 14.77 -8.52 7.00
CA LEU A 321 13.84 -8.51 5.88
C LEU A 321 13.87 -9.82 5.08
N LEU A 322 15.05 -10.29 4.70
CA LEU A 322 15.22 -11.49 3.87
C LEU A 322 14.66 -12.75 4.56
N GLU A 323 14.88 -12.91 5.86
CA GLU A 323 14.31 -14.03 6.63
C GLU A 323 12.78 -13.96 6.69
N ALA A 324 12.21 -12.77 6.88
CA ALA A 324 10.78 -12.59 7.06
C ALA A 324 9.96 -12.63 5.76
N LEU A 325 10.58 -12.38 4.59
CA LEU A 325 9.88 -12.26 3.30
C LEU A 325 8.83 -13.35 3.05
N PRO A 326 9.14 -14.66 3.21
CA PRO A 326 8.17 -15.73 2.91
C PRO A 326 6.96 -15.71 3.86
N ASP A 327 7.16 -15.23 5.08
CA ASP A 327 6.18 -15.25 6.14
C ASP A 327 5.27 -14.01 6.12
N ILE A 328 5.69 -12.89 5.51
CA ILE A 328 4.89 -11.65 5.41
C ILE A 328 4.26 -11.42 4.03
N MET A 329 4.39 -12.38 3.10
CA MET A 329 3.87 -12.29 1.73
C MET A 329 2.41 -11.80 1.63
N PRO A 330 1.46 -12.26 2.46
CA PRO A 330 0.07 -11.79 2.37
C PRO A 330 -0.10 -10.27 2.58
N LEU A 331 0.85 -9.59 3.23
CA LEU A 331 0.80 -8.15 3.43
C LEU A 331 1.35 -7.36 2.23
N PHE A 332 2.12 -8.01 1.35
CA PHE A 332 2.61 -7.45 0.08
C PHE A 332 1.74 -7.82 -1.12
N ALA A 333 1.13 -9.00 -1.07
CA ALA A 333 0.28 -9.58 -2.10
C ALA A 333 -1.05 -10.03 -1.46
N PRO A 334 -1.98 -9.10 -1.17
CA PRO A 334 -3.13 -9.36 -0.31
C PRO A 334 -4.31 -10.04 -1.02
N THR A 335 -4.28 -10.21 -2.35
CA THR A 335 -5.40 -10.78 -3.13
C THR A 335 -4.94 -11.94 -4.02
N ILE A 336 -5.87 -12.74 -4.53
CA ILE A 336 -5.55 -13.74 -5.58
C ILE A 336 -4.93 -13.05 -6.81
N ASN A 337 -5.38 -11.83 -7.14
CA ASN A 337 -4.88 -11.07 -8.29
C ASN A 337 -3.40 -10.68 -8.12
N SER A 338 -2.94 -10.44 -6.89
CA SER A 338 -1.54 -10.11 -6.58
C SER A 338 -0.56 -11.17 -7.11
N TYR A 339 -0.88 -12.44 -6.93
CA TYR A 339 -0.01 -13.55 -7.36
C TYR A 339 0.02 -13.75 -8.88
N LYS A 340 -0.94 -13.18 -9.63
CA LYS A 340 -0.91 -13.15 -11.11
C LYS A 340 0.12 -12.13 -11.64
N ARG A 341 0.58 -11.19 -10.81
CA ARG A 341 1.72 -10.30 -11.10
C ARG A 341 3.04 -11.00 -10.83
N LEU A 342 3.12 -11.79 -9.75
CA LEU A 342 4.32 -12.50 -9.28
C LEU A 342 4.59 -13.77 -10.10
N VAL A 343 4.79 -13.60 -11.40
CA VAL A 343 5.16 -14.66 -12.33
C VAL A 343 6.46 -14.31 -13.02
N GLU A 344 7.25 -15.32 -13.37
CA GLU A 344 8.43 -15.15 -14.21
C GLU A 344 8.01 -14.42 -15.52
N ASN A 345 8.85 -13.50 -16.03
CA ASN A 345 8.73 -12.74 -17.30
C ASN A 345 8.30 -11.25 -17.26
N PHE A 346 7.90 -10.67 -16.11
CA PHE A 346 7.46 -9.25 -16.07
C PHE A 346 8.16 -8.38 -15.01
N TRP A 347 9.46 -8.58 -14.77
CA TRP A 347 10.27 -7.82 -13.79
C TRP A 347 9.81 -7.89 -12.32
N ALA A 348 8.72 -8.60 -12.03
CA ALA A 348 8.24 -8.85 -10.68
C ALA A 348 9.12 -9.92 -10.00
N PRO A 349 9.66 -9.65 -8.81
CA PRO A 349 10.51 -10.60 -8.13
C PRO A 349 9.68 -11.73 -7.50
N VAL A 350 10.11 -12.97 -7.69
CA VAL A 350 9.42 -14.18 -7.20
C VAL A 350 10.26 -14.97 -6.19
N ASN A 351 11.43 -14.46 -5.81
CA ASN A 351 12.44 -15.19 -5.05
C ASN A 351 13.00 -14.37 -3.88
N ILE A 352 13.44 -15.03 -2.81
CA ILE A 352 14.21 -14.41 -1.72
C ILE A 352 15.56 -13.99 -2.29
N SER A 353 15.74 -12.69 -2.51
CA SER A 353 16.88 -12.16 -3.26
C SER A 353 17.12 -10.69 -2.98
N TRP A 354 18.39 -10.28 -3.07
CA TRP A 354 18.79 -8.89 -2.95
C TRP A 354 20.00 -8.57 -3.83
N GLY A 355 20.25 -7.29 -4.09
CA GLY A 355 21.45 -6.87 -4.81
C GLY A 355 21.60 -5.35 -4.87
N LEU A 356 22.82 -4.90 -5.13
CA LEU A 356 23.10 -3.49 -5.38
C LEU A 356 22.57 -3.11 -6.77
N GLU A 357 21.60 -2.17 -6.83
CA GLU A 357 20.96 -1.75 -8.09
C GLU A 357 20.32 -2.86 -8.95
N ASP A 358 20.10 -4.06 -8.39
CA ASP A 358 19.52 -5.17 -9.15
C ASP A 358 17.99 -5.09 -9.18
N ARG A 359 17.43 -4.71 -10.34
CA ARG A 359 15.97 -4.59 -10.57
C ARG A 359 15.24 -5.94 -10.64
N MET A 360 15.95 -7.06 -10.69
CA MET A 360 15.35 -8.40 -10.66
C MET A 360 15.25 -8.95 -9.23
N ALA A 361 15.94 -8.33 -8.27
CA ALA A 361 15.92 -8.74 -6.89
C ALA A 361 14.61 -8.34 -6.17
N SER A 362 14.23 -9.11 -5.16
CA SER A 362 13.15 -8.77 -4.24
C SER A 362 13.45 -7.50 -3.45
N ILE A 363 14.69 -7.36 -2.99
CA ILE A 363 15.18 -6.18 -2.28
C ILE A 363 16.32 -5.56 -3.09
N ARG A 364 16.05 -4.44 -3.76
CA ARG A 364 17.10 -3.64 -4.40
C ARG A 364 17.70 -2.71 -3.36
N ILE A 365 19.02 -2.67 -3.28
CA ILE A 365 19.75 -1.77 -2.39
C ILE A 365 20.29 -0.62 -3.22
N ILE A 366 20.05 0.60 -2.77
CA ILE A 366 20.65 1.81 -3.34
C ILE A 366 21.54 2.40 -2.26
N THR A 367 22.87 2.32 -2.44
CA THR A 367 23.87 2.76 -1.47
C THR A 367 25.15 3.19 -2.19
N PRO A 368 26.13 3.88 -1.57
CA PRO A 368 27.39 4.21 -2.24
C PRO A 368 28.06 3.01 -2.91
N PRO A 369 28.66 3.18 -4.10
CA PRO A 369 28.88 4.45 -4.79
C PRO A 369 27.71 4.93 -5.68
N VAL A 370 26.59 4.20 -5.71
CA VAL A 370 25.45 4.50 -6.61
C VAL A 370 24.74 5.80 -6.23
N CYS A 371 24.67 6.08 -4.93
CA CYS A 371 24.12 7.32 -4.41
C CYS A 371 25.02 7.91 -3.32
N LYS A 372 24.73 9.15 -2.92
CA LYS A 372 25.33 9.74 -1.70
C LYS A 372 24.89 8.95 -0.46
N PRO A 373 25.70 8.90 0.63
CA PRO A 373 25.35 8.20 1.87
C PRO A 373 23.96 8.56 2.41
N GLY A 374 23.60 9.85 2.45
CA GLY A 374 22.28 10.28 2.94
C GLY A 374 21.08 9.78 2.11
N ALA A 375 21.29 9.23 0.91
CA ALA A 375 20.24 8.66 0.06
C ALA A 375 20.19 7.12 0.11
N THR A 376 20.96 6.48 1.01
CA THR A 376 20.97 5.03 1.17
C THR A 376 19.60 4.52 1.59
N ARG A 377 19.07 3.53 0.87
CA ARG A 377 17.74 2.97 1.13
C ARG A 377 17.60 1.57 0.55
N PHE A 378 16.62 0.84 1.07
CA PHE A 378 16.12 -0.39 0.47
C PHE A 378 14.91 -0.07 -0.39
N GLU A 379 14.76 -0.77 -1.50
CA GLU A 379 13.57 -0.81 -2.36
C GLU A 379 13.02 -2.24 -2.32
N VAL A 380 11.86 -2.41 -1.67
CA VAL A 380 11.13 -3.67 -1.59
C VAL A 380 10.17 -3.72 -2.78
N ARG A 381 10.44 -4.64 -3.72
CA ARG A 381 9.81 -4.66 -5.06
C ARG A 381 8.65 -5.67 -5.18
N ILE A 382 8.48 -6.52 -4.17
CA ILE A 382 7.42 -7.53 -4.12
C ILE A 382 6.01 -6.93 -4.15
N PRO A 383 5.68 -5.86 -3.39
CA PRO A 383 4.29 -5.43 -3.30
C PRO A 383 3.69 -5.00 -4.64
N GLY A 384 2.40 -5.29 -4.82
CA GLY A 384 1.59 -4.75 -5.92
C GLY A 384 0.93 -3.44 -5.52
N ALA A 385 0.42 -2.67 -6.49
CA ALA A 385 -0.30 -1.44 -6.21
C ALA A 385 -1.59 -1.64 -5.37
N ASP A 386 -2.05 -2.89 -5.22
CA ASP A 386 -3.18 -3.32 -4.41
C ASP A 386 -2.87 -3.43 -2.91
N LEU A 387 -1.62 -3.20 -2.50
CA LEU A 387 -1.18 -3.29 -1.12
C LEU A 387 -1.99 -2.41 -0.13
N HIS A 388 -2.17 -2.89 1.10
CA HIS A 388 -2.54 -2.04 2.23
C HIS A 388 -1.27 -1.37 2.78
N PRO A 389 -1.10 -0.04 2.64
CA PRO A 389 0.19 0.61 2.90
C PRO A 389 0.66 0.50 4.34
N HIS A 390 -0.24 0.66 5.31
CA HIS A 390 0.16 0.56 6.72
C HIS A 390 0.66 -0.84 7.08
N TYR A 391 -0.01 -1.90 6.64
CA TYR A 391 0.43 -3.27 6.90
C TYR A 391 1.76 -3.61 6.22
N ALA A 392 1.91 -3.24 4.95
CA ALA A 392 3.15 -3.49 4.21
C ALA A 392 4.34 -2.77 4.84
N LEU A 393 4.19 -1.47 5.16
CA LEU A 393 5.24 -0.68 5.80
C LEU A 393 5.54 -1.18 7.23
N ALA A 394 4.51 -1.55 7.99
CA ALA A 394 4.69 -2.13 9.31
C ALA A 394 5.49 -3.43 9.25
N ALA A 395 5.14 -4.34 8.34
CA ALA A 395 5.84 -5.61 8.18
C ALA A 395 7.31 -5.41 7.80
N ILE A 396 7.60 -4.48 6.88
CA ILE A 396 8.97 -4.12 6.48
C ILE A 396 9.76 -3.61 7.70
N LEU A 397 9.21 -2.65 8.44
CA LEU A 397 9.91 -2.07 9.58
C LEU A 397 10.12 -3.07 10.72
N ALA A 398 9.10 -3.85 11.05
CA ALA A 398 9.17 -4.82 12.13
C ALA A 398 10.14 -5.97 11.79
N ALA A 399 10.12 -6.46 10.55
CA ALA A 399 11.05 -7.50 10.09
C ALA A 399 12.50 -7.01 10.06
N GLY A 400 12.74 -5.83 9.48
CA GLY A 400 14.09 -5.26 9.45
C GLY A 400 14.60 -4.92 10.85
N TRP A 401 13.74 -4.36 11.71
CA TRP A 401 14.12 -4.04 13.09
C TRP A 401 14.42 -5.28 13.93
N ARG A 402 13.66 -6.37 13.75
CA ARG A 402 13.98 -7.68 14.34
C ARG A 402 15.42 -8.10 13.99
N GLY A 403 15.81 -7.94 12.72
CA GLY A 403 17.17 -8.24 12.26
C GLY A 403 18.25 -7.42 12.98
N VAL A 404 17.98 -6.13 13.21
CA VAL A 404 18.85 -5.23 14.00
C VAL A 404 18.95 -5.70 15.45
N GLN A 405 17.82 -5.99 16.10
CA GLN A 405 17.78 -6.42 17.50
C GLN A 405 18.52 -7.74 17.73
N GLN A 406 18.38 -8.69 16.80
CA GLN A 406 19.03 -10.00 16.86
C GLN A 406 20.43 -10.01 16.25
N LYS A 407 20.88 -8.88 15.69
CA LYS A 407 22.17 -8.72 15.01
C LYS A 407 22.41 -9.78 13.92
N LEU A 408 21.37 -10.04 13.13
CA LEU A 408 21.41 -11.09 12.11
C LEU A 408 22.45 -10.81 11.02
N GLU A 409 23.07 -11.89 10.55
CA GLU A 409 23.94 -11.85 9.39
C GLU A 409 23.15 -12.17 8.11
N ILE A 410 23.59 -11.62 6.98
CA ILE A 410 22.93 -11.86 5.69
C ILE A 410 23.16 -13.32 5.27
N SER A 411 22.12 -14.14 5.40
CA SER A 411 22.16 -15.59 5.12
C SER A 411 22.10 -15.96 3.64
N VAL A 412 21.68 -15.01 2.78
CA VAL A 412 21.49 -15.22 1.35
C VAL A 412 22.53 -14.41 0.56
N PRO A 413 23.29 -14.98 -0.38
CA PRO A 413 24.23 -14.21 -1.21
C PRO A 413 23.50 -13.21 -2.11
N PRO A 414 24.13 -12.11 -2.56
CA PRO A 414 23.52 -11.20 -3.51
C PRO A 414 23.31 -11.87 -4.87
N VAL A 415 22.38 -11.35 -5.67
CA VAL A 415 22.09 -11.86 -7.02
C VAL A 415 23.34 -11.88 -7.92
N SER A 416 24.24 -10.91 -7.77
CA SER A 416 25.54 -10.85 -8.47
C SER A 416 26.37 -12.12 -8.26
N ALA A 417 26.46 -12.62 -7.02
CA ALA A 417 27.17 -13.84 -6.66
C ALA A 417 26.38 -15.12 -6.98
N MET A 418 25.05 -15.10 -6.88
CA MET A 418 24.25 -16.28 -7.29
C MET A 418 24.39 -16.59 -8.79
N LYS A 419 24.46 -15.53 -9.62
CA LYS A 419 24.65 -15.65 -11.07
C LYS A 419 26.00 -16.28 -11.43
N SER A 420 27.07 -16.00 -10.68
CA SER A 420 28.38 -16.64 -10.93
C SER A 420 28.39 -18.13 -10.59
N ASP A 421 27.62 -18.52 -9.58
CA ASP A 421 27.64 -19.88 -9.03
C ASP A 421 26.53 -20.79 -9.59
N ASN A 422 25.73 -20.30 -10.56
CA ASN A 422 24.52 -20.97 -11.07
C ASN A 422 23.56 -21.43 -9.94
N ARG A 423 23.56 -20.72 -8.80
CA ARG A 423 22.70 -21.03 -7.66
C ARG A 423 21.31 -20.43 -7.91
N LYS A 424 20.26 -21.23 -7.73
CA LYS A 424 18.89 -20.73 -7.79
C LYS A 424 18.48 -20.18 -6.41
N PRO A 425 17.95 -18.95 -6.33
CA PRO A 425 17.39 -18.42 -5.09
C PRO A 425 16.14 -19.20 -4.67
N GLU A 426 15.83 -19.21 -3.38
CA GLU A 426 14.59 -19.79 -2.86
C GLU A 426 13.38 -19.02 -3.39
N LEU A 427 12.33 -19.75 -3.79
CA LEU A 427 11.09 -19.16 -4.28
C LEU A 427 10.23 -18.64 -3.11
N LEU A 428 9.58 -17.50 -3.32
CA LEU A 428 8.52 -17.02 -2.44
C LEU A 428 7.22 -17.81 -2.67
N PRO A 429 6.30 -17.86 -1.70
CA PRO A 429 4.94 -18.31 -1.92
C PRO A 429 4.32 -17.69 -3.18
N ASN A 430 3.83 -18.54 -4.09
CA ASN A 430 3.31 -18.13 -5.39
C ASN A 430 1.77 -18.17 -5.49
N THR A 431 1.08 -18.44 -4.37
CA THR A 431 -0.37 -18.36 -4.23
C THR A 431 -0.72 -17.72 -2.89
N LEU A 432 -1.91 -17.12 -2.81
CA LEU A 432 -2.43 -16.58 -1.55
C LEU A 432 -2.56 -17.68 -0.49
N GLU A 433 -3.01 -18.88 -0.88
CA GLU A 433 -3.16 -20.02 0.02
C GLU A 433 -1.84 -20.45 0.67
N GLU A 434 -0.76 -20.60 -0.10
CA GLU A 434 0.55 -20.98 0.44
C GLU A 434 1.14 -19.86 1.31
N ALA A 435 0.92 -18.59 0.90
CA ALA A 435 1.37 -17.44 1.67
C ALA A 435 0.67 -17.35 3.03
N LEU A 436 -0.65 -17.60 3.09
CA LEU A 436 -1.41 -17.63 4.34
C LEU A 436 -0.99 -18.78 5.24
N ARG A 437 -0.74 -19.96 4.67
CA ARG A 437 -0.25 -21.12 5.43
C ARG A 437 1.06 -20.80 6.14
N ARG A 438 1.99 -20.09 5.49
CA ARG A 438 3.25 -19.64 6.11
C ARG A 438 3.04 -18.49 7.10
N PHE A 439 2.25 -17.48 6.75
CA PHE A 439 1.95 -16.32 7.61
C PHE A 439 1.31 -16.71 8.95
N ASN A 440 0.38 -17.67 8.95
CA ASN A 440 -0.32 -18.08 10.17
C ASN A 440 0.38 -19.22 10.95
N ALA A 441 1.45 -19.81 10.41
CA ALA A 441 2.12 -20.96 11.03
C ALA A 441 2.62 -20.62 12.45
N PRO A 442 2.60 -21.58 13.41
CA PRO A 442 3.07 -21.31 14.77
C PRO A 442 4.51 -20.79 14.88
N GLY A 443 5.38 -21.17 13.93
CA GLY A 443 6.76 -20.71 13.84
C GLY A 443 6.99 -19.56 12.86
N SER A 444 5.93 -18.93 12.37
CA SER A 444 6.02 -17.82 11.43
C SER A 444 6.65 -16.60 12.08
N ILE A 445 7.60 -15.96 11.39
CA ILE A 445 8.18 -14.67 11.82
C ILE A 445 7.09 -13.60 11.90
N ALA A 446 6.02 -13.69 11.11
CA ALA A 446 4.90 -12.76 11.19
C ALA A 446 4.27 -12.72 12.60
N ARG A 447 4.17 -13.87 13.29
CA ARG A 447 3.67 -13.95 14.67
C ARG A 447 4.67 -13.47 15.72
N GLU A 448 5.95 -13.37 15.38
CA GLU A 448 6.99 -12.79 16.24
C GLU A 448 6.97 -11.26 16.17
N ILE A 449 6.80 -10.70 14.97
CA ILE A 449 6.97 -9.26 14.72
C ILE A 449 5.65 -8.46 14.72
N LEU A 450 4.50 -9.12 14.56
CA LEU A 450 3.16 -8.53 14.59
C LEU A 450 2.33 -9.09 15.76
N ASP A 451 1.24 -8.40 16.09
CA ASP A 451 0.26 -8.91 17.06
C ASP A 451 -0.34 -10.24 16.56
N PRO A 452 -0.27 -11.35 17.34
CA PRO A 452 -0.90 -12.61 16.97
C PRO A 452 -2.40 -12.50 16.67
N GLU A 453 -3.13 -11.60 17.33
CA GLU A 453 -4.55 -11.35 17.05
C GLU A 453 -4.75 -10.75 15.65
N PHE A 454 -3.85 -9.85 15.22
CA PHE A 454 -3.84 -9.32 13.86
C PHE A 454 -3.53 -10.41 12.82
N VAL A 455 -2.53 -11.27 13.08
CA VAL A 455 -2.17 -12.37 12.16
C VAL A 455 -3.35 -13.32 11.97
N GLU A 456 -4.01 -13.70 13.06
CA GLU A 456 -5.20 -14.56 13.03
C GLU A 456 -6.36 -13.90 12.27
N PHE A 457 -6.64 -12.64 12.59
CA PHE A 457 -7.68 -11.85 11.92
C PHE A 457 -7.42 -11.73 10.41
N PHE A 458 -6.24 -11.26 10.01
CA PHE A 458 -5.92 -11.04 8.60
C PHE A 458 -5.98 -12.37 7.83
N THR A 459 -5.50 -13.47 8.43
CA THR A 459 -5.64 -14.81 7.86
C THR A 459 -7.10 -15.15 7.59
N ALA A 460 -7.99 -14.99 8.57
CA ALA A 460 -9.41 -15.28 8.43
C ALA A 460 -10.07 -14.47 7.29
N THR A 461 -9.69 -13.20 7.12
CA THR A 461 -10.22 -12.36 6.02
C THR A 461 -9.77 -12.85 4.65
N ARG A 462 -8.51 -13.32 4.52
CA ARG A 462 -7.97 -13.80 3.25
C ARG A 462 -8.41 -15.24 2.94
N GLU A 463 -8.72 -16.03 3.96
CA GLU A 463 -9.40 -17.33 3.79
C GLU A 463 -10.82 -17.15 3.22
N HIS A 464 -11.55 -16.10 3.65
CA HIS A 464 -12.84 -15.74 3.04
C HIS A 464 -12.66 -15.36 1.56
N GLU A 465 -11.67 -14.54 1.22
CA GLU A 465 -11.32 -14.18 -0.17
C GLU A 465 -11.03 -15.44 -1.02
N LEU A 466 -10.27 -16.41 -0.48
CA LEU A 466 -10.03 -17.71 -1.15
C LEU A 466 -11.33 -18.51 -1.33
N ARG A 467 -12.23 -18.51 -0.35
CA ARG A 467 -13.52 -19.20 -0.43
C ARG A 467 -14.38 -18.60 -1.55
N VAL A 468 -14.55 -17.28 -1.56
CA VAL A 468 -15.33 -16.58 -2.59
C VAL A 468 -14.73 -16.82 -3.99
N TRP A 469 -13.40 -16.80 -4.11
CA TRP A 469 -12.74 -17.11 -5.38
C TRP A 469 -12.98 -18.55 -5.85
N ARG A 470 -12.97 -19.54 -4.95
CA ARG A 470 -13.23 -20.95 -5.29
C ARG A 470 -14.66 -21.21 -5.76
N GLU A 471 -15.60 -20.36 -5.37
CA GLU A 471 -17.01 -20.43 -5.80
C GLU A 471 -17.22 -19.80 -7.19
N ALA A 472 -16.30 -18.94 -7.65
CA ALA A 472 -16.41 -18.23 -8.91
C ALA A 472 -16.01 -19.10 -10.12
N VAL A 473 -16.88 -19.17 -11.13
CA VAL A 473 -16.55 -19.76 -12.44
C VAL A 473 -16.11 -18.65 -13.39
N THR A 474 -14.87 -18.72 -13.86
CA THR A 474 -14.28 -17.68 -14.70
C THR A 474 -14.53 -17.89 -16.19
N ASP A 475 -14.52 -16.79 -16.97
CA ASP A 475 -14.55 -16.84 -18.43
C ASP A 475 -13.47 -17.74 -19.03
N TRP A 476 -12.31 -17.85 -18.37
CA TRP A 476 -11.22 -18.73 -18.81
C TRP A 476 -11.60 -20.20 -18.68
N GLU A 477 -12.19 -20.61 -17.56
CA GLU A 477 -12.68 -21.98 -17.35
C GLU A 477 -13.76 -22.32 -18.37
N PHE A 478 -14.74 -21.44 -18.53
CA PHE A 478 -15.84 -21.64 -19.47
C PHE A 478 -15.33 -21.81 -20.91
N LYS A 479 -14.49 -20.88 -21.42
CA LYS A 479 -13.90 -20.95 -22.77
C LYS A 479 -13.04 -22.19 -22.98
N ARG A 480 -12.42 -22.72 -21.92
CA ARG A 480 -11.54 -23.89 -22.00
C ARG A 480 -12.31 -25.20 -21.98
N TYR A 481 -13.37 -25.30 -21.17
CA TYR A 481 -14.01 -26.57 -20.85
C TYR A 481 -15.30 -26.83 -21.62
N ILE A 482 -16.08 -25.79 -21.98
CA ILE A 482 -17.45 -25.98 -22.49
C ILE A 482 -17.59 -26.94 -23.68
N GLU A 483 -16.62 -26.99 -24.59
CA GLU A 483 -16.68 -27.88 -25.75
C GLU A 483 -16.03 -29.25 -25.52
N THR A 484 -15.16 -29.38 -24.51
CA THR A 484 -14.22 -30.52 -24.39
C THR A 484 -14.48 -31.43 -23.19
N VAL A 485 -15.11 -30.92 -22.13
CA VAL A 485 -15.55 -31.69 -20.95
C VAL A 485 -17.06 -31.88 -21.04
#